data_AF-A0A0L1KIB9-F1
#
_entry.id   AF-A0A0L1KIB9-F1
#
_cell.length_a   1.000
_cell.length_b   1.000
_cell.length_c   1.000
_cell.angle_alpha   90.00
_cell.angle_beta   90.00
_cell.angle_gamma   90.00
#
_symmetry.space_group_name_H-M   'P 1'
#
loop_
_entity.id
_entity.type
_entity.pdbx_description
1 polymer ?
#
loop_
_entity_poly.entity_id
_entity_poly.type
_entity_poly.pdbx_seq_one_letter_code
_entity_poly.pdbx_strand_id
1 'polypeptide(L)'
;MICNLSRLFSGKHGPSVKSTSNRFVRYTHRYFCYTAKTANSADITSSLGHGQGGNTMPQVPDWLKTLRTEYVDKIQMNTAKRNTYDIHIFDPARWTTMQYLFPQESWNPNEMTGIHKRRLSLGDESKHYTQIGEVFSFPSAEDHPIIHESNTPAKIWWEIGSKTPKILLQLNEHFPPSLWLSIAPKLDAIRTLSEEFLQIDSKCMHKNLKDAEESHEKYLQQLGGGSSNVSEKKHQLKDLYLNELRQKDPASFNVDWENDVCIYLGSHNSLAQLERDWMRTNPFIFGWPLLLSDGNSYMEKRSTHLAAFRTLMSKSILLLVNHRDISLNNRGDTAECLTSETPTFVFVNYPKNKCLCGGEAFVKRFNSLMGTKLPTDLPVDVLALLAREQIVKTVEQIVDETSVFESVVTKGPESERHPRLPAILQSSTRAVGQMAYNIMYLACMQYQDWDTLFSRLAQHKEATIRLALAKGSMLLGRDNLVRDLAKKEEDYETRCVLLKLLESP
;
A
#
# COMPACT_ATOMS: atom_id res chain seq x y z
N MET A 1 11.59 -11.79 -1.39
CA MET A 1 11.11 -11.81 0.01
C MET A 1 9.76 -12.54 0.18
N ILE A 2 8.79 -12.40 -0.74
CA ILE A 2 7.45 -13.04 -0.61
C ILE A 2 7.38 -14.50 -1.13
N CYS A 3 8.34 -14.95 -1.95
CA CYS A 3 8.43 -16.35 -2.42
C CYS A 3 8.66 -17.39 -1.30
N ASN A 4 8.84 -16.96 -0.05
CA ASN A 4 8.99 -17.80 1.14
C ASN A 4 7.73 -17.85 2.02
N LEU A 5 6.53 -17.56 1.48
CA LEU A 5 5.28 -17.95 2.15
C LEU A 5 5.30 -19.44 2.49
N SER A 6 5.89 -20.28 1.64
CA SER A 6 6.13 -21.70 1.96
C SER A 6 6.95 -21.93 3.23
N ARG A 7 7.85 -21.01 3.65
CA ARG A 7 8.62 -21.12 4.91
C ARG A 7 7.88 -20.58 6.13
N LEU A 8 7.08 -19.53 5.95
CA LEU A 8 6.10 -19.12 6.97
C LEU A 8 5.04 -20.22 7.22
N PHE A 9 4.90 -21.16 6.28
CA PHE A 9 3.89 -22.22 6.28
C PHE A 9 4.49 -23.65 6.22
N SER A 10 5.82 -23.85 6.34
CA SER A 10 6.44 -25.17 6.10
C SER A 10 6.28 -26.13 7.28
N GLY A 11 5.12 -26.79 7.31
CA GLY A 11 5.03 -28.23 7.53
C GLY A 11 4.73 -28.93 6.20
N LYS A 12 5.79 -29.36 5.50
CA LYS A 12 5.88 -30.24 4.28
C LYS A 12 4.62 -30.53 3.43
N HIS A 13 4.69 -30.25 2.11
CA HIS A 13 4.59 -31.21 0.96
C HIS A 13 4.26 -30.53 -0.40
N GLY A 14 4.86 -31.02 -1.52
CA GLY A 14 4.19 -31.11 -2.84
C GLY A 14 4.76 -30.30 -4.03
N PRO A 15 4.69 -30.80 -5.30
CA PRO A 15 5.69 -30.54 -6.35
C PRO A 15 5.34 -29.50 -7.45
N SER A 16 6.36 -29.13 -8.22
CA SER A 16 6.36 -28.16 -9.32
C SER A 16 5.57 -28.59 -10.57
N VAL A 17 4.91 -27.64 -11.24
CA VAL A 17 4.37 -27.82 -12.60
C VAL A 17 4.92 -26.78 -13.57
N LYS A 18 5.27 -27.25 -14.77
CA LYS A 18 5.95 -26.56 -15.86
C LYS A 18 5.02 -25.64 -16.66
N SER A 19 5.61 -24.57 -17.21
CA SER A 19 5.01 -23.62 -18.13
C SER A 19 4.73 -24.21 -19.52
N THR A 20 3.66 -23.76 -20.16
CA THR A 20 3.51 -23.80 -21.63
C THR A 20 3.11 -22.42 -22.15
N SER A 21 3.89 -21.94 -23.13
CA SER A 21 3.71 -20.67 -23.83
C SER A 21 2.88 -20.81 -25.11
N ASN A 22 2.51 -19.65 -25.64
CA ASN A 22 2.12 -19.34 -27.02
C ASN A 22 0.63 -19.44 -27.38
N ARG A 23 -0.05 -18.28 -27.26
CA ARG A 23 -0.99 -17.73 -28.27
C ARG A 23 -1.16 -16.23 -28.04
N PHE A 24 -0.08 -15.48 -28.24
CA PHE A 24 -0.07 -14.02 -28.33
C PHE A 24 -0.64 -13.59 -29.70
N VAL A 25 -1.19 -12.37 -29.80
CA VAL A 25 -1.58 -11.63 -31.04
C VAL A 25 -3.09 -11.50 -31.37
N ARG A 26 -4.06 -12.18 -30.73
CA ARG A 26 -5.50 -11.96 -31.05
C ARG A 26 -6.38 -11.31 -29.98
N TYR A 27 -5.92 -11.14 -28.74
CA TYR A 27 -6.77 -10.65 -27.65
C TYR A 27 -6.69 -9.14 -27.38
N THR A 28 -5.61 -8.46 -27.80
CA THR A 28 -5.45 -7.01 -27.59
C THR A 28 -6.48 -6.18 -28.36
N HIS A 29 -7.01 -6.67 -29.49
CA HIS A 29 -7.94 -5.88 -30.31
C HIS A 29 -9.40 -5.90 -29.84
N ARG A 30 -9.82 -6.90 -29.03
CA ARG A 30 -11.20 -7.00 -28.52
C ARG A 30 -11.44 -6.24 -27.22
N TYR A 31 -10.40 -6.03 -26.41
CA TYR A 31 -10.49 -5.25 -25.17
C TYR A 31 -10.78 -3.75 -25.41
N PHE A 32 -10.48 -3.24 -26.61
CA PHE A 32 -10.61 -1.81 -26.93
C PHE A 32 -11.91 -1.42 -27.64
N CYS A 33 -12.79 -2.37 -27.97
CA CYS A 33 -14.01 -2.08 -28.74
C CYS A 33 -15.31 -2.09 -27.92
N TYR A 34 -15.25 -2.30 -26.61
CA TYR A 34 -16.46 -2.42 -25.77
C TYR A 34 -16.71 -1.26 -24.79
N THR A 35 -15.85 -0.22 -24.73
CA THR A 35 -16.10 1.00 -23.93
C THR A 35 -17.10 1.97 -24.57
N ALA A 36 -18.18 1.46 -25.15
CA ALA A 36 -19.17 2.27 -25.83
C ALA A 36 -20.59 1.69 -25.65
N LYS A 37 -21.18 1.90 -24.47
CA LYS A 37 -22.60 2.25 -24.29
C LYS A 37 -22.92 2.43 -22.81
N THR A 38 -22.89 3.68 -22.34
CA THR A 38 -23.95 4.33 -21.52
C THR A 38 -23.44 5.66 -20.95
N ALA A 39 -23.30 6.66 -21.82
CA ALA A 39 -23.39 8.05 -21.37
C ALA A 39 -24.88 8.40 -21.23
N ASN A 40 -25.49 7.99 -20.13
CA ASN A 40 -26.69 8.64 -19.61
C ASN A 40 -26.31 9.11 -18.20
N SER A 41 -25.81 10.35 -18.14
CA SER A 41 -25.69 11.09 -16.89
C SER A 41 -27.09 11.28 -16.32
N ALA A 42 -27.40 10.56 -15.24
CA ALA A 42 -28.49 10.94 -14.36
C ALA A 42 -27.96 12.02 -13.42
N ASP A 43 -28.62 13.17 -13.47
CA ASP A 43 -28.41 14.34 -12.64
C ASP A 43 -28.33 14.00 -11.14
N ILE A 44 -27.22 14.38 -10.51
CA ILE A 44 -27.20 14.71 -9.08
C ILE A 44 -26.73 16.15 -8.99
N THR A 45 -27.67 17.08 -9.17
CA THR A 45 -27.53 18.44 -8.67
C THR A 45 -27.77 18.43 -7.17
N SER A 46 -26.71 18.53 -6.36
CA SER A 46 -26.81 19.00 -4.98
C SER A 46 -26.08 20.33 -4.82
N SER A 47 -26.91 21.36 -4.64
CA SER A 47 -26.67 22.73 -4.19
C SER A 47 -25.26 23.10 -3.71
N LEU A 48 -24.55 23.91 -4.49
CA LEU A 48 -23.45 24.76 -4.02
C LEU A 48 -23.81 26.23 -4.27
N GLY A 49 -23.87 26.99 -3.17
CA GLY A 49 -24.23 28.40 -3.15
C GLY A 49 -23.29 29.24 -4.02
N HIS A 50 -23.90 30.08 -4.86
CA HIS A 50 -23.19 31.07 -5.66
C HIS A 50 -22.69 32.22 -4.77
N GLY A 51 -21.42 32.16 -4.38
CA GLY A 51 -20.65 33.35 -4.01
C GLY A 51 -20.14 34.04 -5.28
N GLN A 52 -20.83 35.08 -5.75
CA GLN A 52 -20.33 35.97 -6.79
C GLN A 52 -19.18 36.83 -6.24
N GLY A 53 -17.94 36.36 -6.42
CA GLY A 53 -16.74 37.18 -6.32
C GLY A 53 -16.15 37.36 -7.72
N GLY A 54 -16.07 38.61 -8.19
CA GLY A 54 -15.49 38.93 -9.50
C GLY A 54 -14.04 38.46 -9.60
N ASN A 55 -13.81 37.37 -10.35
CA ASN A 55 -12.49 36.82 -10.60
C ASN A 55 -12.13 37.08 -12.07
N THR A 56 -11.26 38.06 -12.31
CA THR A 56 -10.51 38.12 -13.57
C THR A 56 -9.78 36.80 -13.75
N MET A 57 -10.11 36.03 -14.79
CA MET A 57 -9.45 34.76 -15.06
C MET A 57 -7.93 34.98 -15.09
N PRO A 58 -7.13 34.21 -14.36
CA PRO A 58 -5.67 34.31 -14.43
C PRO A 58 -5.23 34.11 -15.88
N GLN A 59 -4.26 34.93 -16.33
CA GLN A 59 -3.79 34.91 -17.71
C GLN A 59 -3.33 33.49 -18.09
N VAL A 60 -3.98 32.90 -19.10
CA VAL A 60 -3.69 31.55 -19.55
C VAL A 60 -2.27 31.50 -20.16
N PRO A 61 -1.36 30.68 -19.60
CA PRO A 61 -0.01 30.51 -20.12
C PRO A 61 0.02 30.03 -21.57
N ASP A 62 1.02 30.46 -22.34
CA ASP A 62 1.13 30.11 -23.75
C ASP A 62 1.31 28.61 -23.98
N TRP A 63 2.00 27.91 -23.08
CA TRP A 63 2.16 26.45 -23.18
C TRP A 63 0.82 25.70 -23.11
N LEU A 64 -0.18 26.22 -22.39
CA LEU A 64 -1.52 25.61 -22.35
C LEU A 64 -2.26 25.82 -23.66
N LYS A 65 -2.08 26.98 -24.30
CA LYS A 65 -2.60 27.22 -25.66
C LYS A 65 -1.97 26.24 -26.64
N THR A 66 -0.64 26.06 -26.57
CA THR A 66 0.08 25.08 -27.40
C THR A 66 -0.42 23.65 -27.18
N LEU A 67 -0.58 23.21 -25.93
CA LEU A 67 -1.11 21.88 -25.58
C LEU A 67 -2.50 21.66 -26.19
N ARG A 68 -3.36 22.69 -26.11
CA ARG A 68 -4.70 22.66 -26.67
C ARG A 68 -4.69 22.61 -28.20
N THR A 69 -3.86 23.41 -28.85
CA THR A 69 -3.68 23.36 -30.31
C THR A 69 -3.21 21.97 -30.74
N GLU A 70 -2.19 21.42 -30.07
CA GLU A 70 -1.72 20.05 -30.31
C GLU A 70 -2.84 19.01 -30.18
N TYR A 71 -3.73 19.18 -29.20
CA TYR A 71 -4.88 18.30 -28.96
C TYR A 71 -5.92 18.40 -30.08
N VAL A 72 -6.29 19.62 -30.47
CA VAL A 72 -7.25 19.86 -31.56
C VAL A 72 -6.71 19.32 -32.87
N ASP A 73 -5.44 19.58 -33.19
CA ASP A 73 -4.78 19.09 -34.40
C ASP A 73 -4.77 17.55 -34.44
N LYS A 74 -4.39 16.90 -33.31
CA LYS A 74 -4.37 15.43 -33.21
C LYS A 74 -5.76 14.80 -33.30
N ILE A 75 -6.81 15.45 -32.78
CA ILE A 75 -8.20 14.98 -32.94
C ILE A 75 -8.66 15.09 -34.39
N GLN A 76 -8.38 16.22 -35.03
CA GLN A 76 -8.76 16.45 -36.43
C GLN A 76 -8.06 15.46 -37.37
N MET A 77 -6.80 15.13 -37.10
CA MET A 77 -6.02 14.16 -37.88
C MET A 77 -6.38 12.68 -37.61
N ASN A 78 -6.88 12.32 -36.41
CA ASN A 78 -7.15 10.93 -36.02
C ASN A 78 -8.62 10.48 -36.12
N THR A 79 -9.45 11.15 -36.92
CA THR A 79 -10.85 10.74 -37.16
C THR A 79 -11.01 9.30 -37.69
N ALA A 80 -9.93 8.66 -38.18
CA ALA A 80 -9.92 7.27 -38.63
C ALA A 80 -9.36 6.23 -37.62
N LYS A 81 -8.70 6.65 -36.53
CA LYS A 81 -8.18 5.77 -35.47
C LYS A 81 -8.26 6.48 -34.11
N ARG A 82 -9.39 6.34 -33.42
CA ARG A 82 -9.54 6.77 -32.01
C ARG A 82 -8.52 5.99 -31.17
N ASN A 83 -7.40 6.62 -30.85
CA ASN A 83 -6.38 6.03 -29.97
C ASN A 83 -6.92 6.02 -28.53
N THR A 84 -7.07 4.80 -28.04
CA THR A 84 -7.39 4.19 -26.73
C THR A 84 -6.90 4.83 -25.42
N TYR A 85 -6.48 6.10 -25.39
CA TYR A 85 -6.01 6.75 -24.16
C TYR A 85 -6.99 7.80 -23.60
N ASP A 86 -8.11 8.04 -24.30
CA ASP A 86 -9.22 8.95 -23.94
C ASP A 86 -8.73 10.22 -23.23
N ILE A 87 -7.74 10.88 -23.83
CA ILE A 87 -7.27 12.19 -23.35
C ILE A 87 -8.30 13.22 -23.80
N HIS A 88 -8.81 14.01 -22.88
CA HIS A 88 -9.80 15.05 -23.14
C HIS A 88 -9.36 16.38 -22.53
N ILE A 89 -8.84 17.28 -23.36
CA ILE A 89 -8.51 18.66 -22.94
C ILE A 89 -9.75 19.54 -23.15
N PHE A 90 -10.19 20.21 -22.08
CA PHE A 90 -11.40 21.02 -22.07
C PHE A 90 -11.22 22.39 -22.71
N ASP A 91 -12.33 22.97 -23.18
CA ASP A 91 -12.46 24.39 -23.46
C ASP A 91 -12.11 25.26 -22.24
N PRO A 92 -11.35 26.37 -22.39
CA PRO A 92 -11.21 27.36 -21.34
C PRO A 92 -12.53 27.75 -20.65
N ALA A 93 -13.63 27.80 -21.39
CA ALA A 93 -14.96 28.07 -20.83
C ALA A 93 -15.46 27.00 -19.84
N ARG A 94 -14.91 25.78 -19.89
CA ARG A 94 -15.22 24.65 -19.01
C ARG A 94 -14.19 24.45 -17.90
N TRP A 95 -13.13 25.25 -17.84
CA TRP A 95 -12.11 25.12 -16.81
C TRP A 95 -12.67 25.53 -15.45
N THR A 96 -12.47 24.68 -14.46
CA THR A 96 -12.90 24.90 -13.07
C THR A 96 -11.68 25.12 -12.20
N THR A 97 -11.70 26.21 -11.42
CA THR A 97 -10.62 26.49 -10.47
C THR A 97 -11.13 26.24 -9.05
N MET A 98 -10.42 25.42 -8.31
CA MET A 98 -10.80 25.08 -6.93
C MET A 98 -9.56 24.78 -6.08
N GLN A 99 -9.76 24.80 -4.76
CA GLN A 99 -8.80 24.27 -3.81
C GLN A 99 -8.96 22.76 -3.69
N TYR A 100 -7.88 22.07 -3.33
CA TYR A 100 -7.99 20.66 -2.99
C TYR A 100 -8.62 20.52 -1.60
N LEU A 101 -9.71 19.77 -1.52
CA LEU A 101 -10.37 19.43 -0.26
C LEU A 101 -10.15 17.94 0.02
N PHE A 102 -9.64 17.62 1.20
CA PHE A 102 -9.47 16.24 1.65
C PHE A 102 -10.84 15.59 1.83
N PRO A 103 -11.15 14.48 1.12
CA PRO A 103 -12.44 13.82 1.27
C PRO A 103 -12.61 13.24 2.67
N GLN A 104 -13.77 13.50 3.29
CA GLN A 104 -14.07 13.12 4.67
C GLN A 104 -13.98 11.61 4.89
N GLU A 105 -14.45 10.83 3.93
CA GLU A 105 -14.58 9.36 4.04
C GLU A 105 -13.24 8.62 3.99
N SER A 106 -12.24 9.21 3.32
CA SER A 106 -10.93 8.56 3.11
C SER A 106 -9.84 9.13 4.00
N TRP A 107 -9.80 10.44 4.20
CA TRP A 107 -8.73 11.12 4.94
C TRP A 107 -9.16 11.62 6.31
N ASN A 108 -10.46 11.82 6.52
CA ASN A 108 -11.01 12.43 7.73
C ASN A 108 -10.19 13.67 8.19
N PRO A 109 -10.29 14.81 7.49
CA PRO A 109 -9.51 16.00 7.80
C PRO A 109 -9.65 16.47 9.25
N ASN A 110 -10.71 16.10 9.98
CA ASN A 110 -10.86 16.47 11.39
C ASN A 110 -9.86 15.74 12.31
N GLU A 111 -9.41 14.55 11.91
CA GLU A 111 -8.43 13.74 12.67
C GLU A 111 -6.99 13.95 12.18
N MET A 112 -6.80 14.47 10.97
CA MET A 112 -5.48 14.77 10.43
C MET A 112 -4.81 15.93 11.18
N THR A 113 -3.56 15.72 11.60
CA THR A 113 -2.74 16.81 12.15
C THR A 113 -2.49 17.91 11.11
N GLY A 114 -2.43 19.17 11.55
CA GLY A 114 -2.14 20.30 10.66
C GLY A 114 -0.74 20.25 10.01
N ILE A 115 0.20 19.46 10.55
CA ILE A 115 1.49 19.20 9.90
C ILE A 115 1.29 18.24 8.72
N HIS A 116 0.50 17.19 8.94
CA HIS A 116 0.23 16.18 7.92
C HIS A 116 -0.54 16.76 6.72
N LYS A 117 -1.59 17.56 6.96
CA LYS A 117 -2.32 18.27 5.91
C LYS A 117 -1.40 19.18 5.09
N ARG A 118 -0.61 20.02 5.76
CA ARG A 118 0.37 20.89 5.08
C ARG A 118 1.37 20.11 4.24
N ARG A 119 1.91 18.99 4.73
CA ARG A 119 2.80 18.13 3.94
C ARG A 119 2.11 17.60 2.68
N LEU A 120 0.88 17.12 2.82
CA LEU A 120 0.10 16.58 1.71
C LEU A 120 -0.36 17.64 0.70
N SER A 121 -0.52 18.89 1.15
CA SER A 121 -0.84 20.07 0.32
C SER A 121 0.39 20.86 -0.15
N LEU A 122 1.60 20.27 -0.10
CA LEU A 122 2.85 20.92 -0.53
C LEU A 122 3.15 22.26 0.18
N GLY A 123 2.75 22.36 1.45
CA GLY A 123 2.98 23.51 2.33
C GLY A 123 1.85 24.53 2.37
N ASP A 124 0.90 24.49 1.42
CA ASP A 124 -0.16 25.48 1.30
C ASP A 124 -1.52 24.83 0.98
N GLU A 125 -2.40 24.78 1.98
CA GLU A 125 -3.76 24.25 1.87
C GLU A 125 -4.71 25.19 1.09
N SER A 126 -4.37 26.48 0.98
CA SER A 126 -5.20 27.49 0.30
C SER A 126 -4.94 27.57 -1.21
N LYS A 127 -4.02 26.75 -1.70
CA LYS A 127 -3.57 26.78 -3.09
C LYS A 127 -4.66 26.31 -4.04
N HIS A 128 -4.85 27.10 -5.11
CA HIS A 128 -5.85 26.82 -6.13
C HIS A 128 -5.23 26.13 -7.35
N TYR A 129 -6.00 25.21 -7.92
CA TYR A 129 -5.66 24.47 -9.11
C TYR A 129 -6.81 24.56 -10.11
N THR A 130 -6.48 24.62 -11.40
CA THR A 130 -7.46 24.67 -12.49
C THR A 130 -7.52 23.32 -13.17
N GLN A 131 -8.70 22.68 -13.19
CA GLN A 131 -8.91 21.47 -13.98
C GLN A 131 -9.02 21.86 -15.46
N ILE A 132 -8.13 21.31 -16.27
CA ILE A 132 -8.02 21.63 -17.71
C ILE A 132 -8.44 20.46 -18.60
N GLY A 133 -8.66 19.29 -18.03
CA GLY A 133 -9.02 18.10 -18.78
C GLY A 133 -9.12 16.84 -17.92
N GLU A 134 -9.32 15.73 -18.61
CA GLU A 134 -9.43 14.38 -18.07
C GLU A 134 -8.66 13.41 -18.96
N VAL A 135 -8.30 12.27 -18.40
CA VAL A 135 -7.61 11.18 -19.09
C VAL A 135 -8.08 9.86 -18.48
N PHE A 136 -8.11 8.79 -19.27
CA PHE A 136 -8.47 7.39 -18.95
C PHE A 136 -9.03 7.09 -17.54
N SER A 137 -10.12 6.33 -17.50
CA SER A 137 -10.79 6.01 -16.25
C SER A 137 -10.12 4.87 -15.47
N PHE A 138 -10.12 5.02 -14.15
CA PHE A 138 -9.77 4.00 -13.19
C PHE A 138 -11.02 3.42 -12.52
N PRO A 139 -10.92 2.19 -11.98
CA PRO A 139 -12.00 1.59 -11.21
C PRO A 139 -12.19 2.29 -9.86
N SER A 140 -13.35 2.05 -9.22
CA SER A 140 -13.61 2.44 -7.84
C SER A 140 -13.24 1.32 -6.86
N ALA A 141 -13.06 1.67 -5.58
CA ALA A 141 -12.67 0.71 -4.53
C ALA A 141 -13.74 -0.35 -4.31
N GLU A 142 -15.01 -0.02 -4.54
CA GLU A 142 -16.12 -0.97 -4.41
C GLU A 142 -16.23 -1.95 -5.58
N ASP A 143 -15.59 -1.63 -6.70
CA ASP A 143 -15.69 -2.46 -7.90
C ASP A 143 -14.87 -3.74 -7.73
N HIS A 144 -15.29 -4.79 -8.41
CA HIS A 144 -14.58 -6.07 -8.39
C HIS A 144 -13.19 -5.90 -9.03
N PRO A 145 -12.11 -6.59 -8.62
CA PRO A 145 -10.77 -6.35 -9.19
C PRO A 145 -10.65 -6.60 -10.71
N ILE A 146 -11.62 -7.33 -11.27
CA ILE A 146 -11.78 -7.57 -12.70
C ILE A 146 -13.05 -6.87 -13.16
N ILE A 147 -12.85 -5.76 -13.87
CA ILE A 147 -13.86 -4.82 -14.38
C ILE A 147 -13.62 -4.64 -15.87
N HIS A 148 -14.71 -4.61 -16.63
CA HIS A 148 -14.66 -4.34 -18.06
C HIS A 148 -14.79 -2.84 -18.39
N GLU A 149 -15.45 -2.05 -17.53
CA GLU A 149 -15.67 -0.62 -17.74
C GLU A 149 -15.43 0.19 -16.45
N SER A 150 -14.46 1.10 -16.51
CA SER A 150 -14.11 2.00 -15.40
C SER A 150 -14.76 3.38 -15.60
N ASN A 151 -15.27 3.97 -14.52
CA ASN A 151 -16.09 5.18 -14.60
C ASN A 151 -15.48 6.41 -13.93
N THR A 152 -14.31 6.30 -13.29
CA THR A 152 -13.69 7.41 -12.58
C THR A 152 -12.49 7.95 -13.38
N PRO A 153 -12.67 9.02 -14.18
CA PRO A 153 -11.58 9.59 -14.98
C PRO A 153 -10.50 10.22 -14.10
N ALA A 154 -9.25 10.07 -14.49
CA ALA A 154 -8.15 10.83 -13.90
C ALA A 154 -8.22 12.29 -14.37
N LYS A 155 -7.97 13.23 -13.45
CA LYS A 155 -8.13 14.67 -13.69
C LYS A 155 -6.79 15.31 -14.01
N ILE A 156 -6.78 16.17 -15.03
CA ILE A 156 -5.62 16.95 -15.46
C ILE A 156 -5.73 18.36 -14.87
N TRP A 157 -4.74 18.74 -14.09
CA TRP A 157 -4.69 20.00 -13.35
C TRP A 157 -3.53 20.90 -13.79
N TRP A 158 -3.78 22.19 -13.68
CA TRP A 158 -2.79 23.25 -13.80
C TRP A 158 -2.70 24.05 -12.49
N GLU A 159 -1.47 24.30 -12.05
CA GLU A 159 -1.16 25.13 -10.90
C GLU A 159 -1.05 26.62 -11.30
N ILE A 160 -1.98 27.46 -10.83
CA ILE A 160 -1.97 28.90 -11.10
C ILE A 160 -0.72 29.54 -10.46
N GLY A 161 -0.02 30.38 -11.23
CA GLY A 161 1.17 31.10 -10.74
C GLY A 161 2.46 30.25 -10.68
N SER A 162 2.43 29.01 -11.19
CA SER A 162 3.64 28.18 -11.25
C SER A 162 4.67 28.77 -12.22
N LYS A 163 5.93 28.90 -11.76
CA LYS A 163 7.05 29.42 -12.59
C LYS A 163 7.50 28.44 -13.68
N THR A 164 7.24 27.15 -13.49
CA THR A 164 7.68 26.07 -14.38
C THR A 164 6.47 25.47 -15.09
N PRO A 165 6.49 25.34 -16.43
CA PRO A 165 5.38 24.75 -17.16
C PRO A 165 5.34 23.24 -16.88
N LYS A 166 4.22 22.78 -16.30
CA LYS A 166 4.00 21.38 -15.93
C LYS A 166 2.51 21.09 -15.87
N ILE A 167 2.17 19.84 -16.11
CA ILE A 167 0.84 19.28 -15.92
C ILE A 167 0.85 18.47 -14.63
N LEU A 168 -0.21 18.58 -13.84
CA LEU A 168 -0.40 17.76 -12.64
C LEU A 168 -1.52 16.76 -12.93
N LEU A 169 -1.22 15.47 -12.87
CA LEU A 169 -2.22 14.42 -13.05
C LEU A 169 -2.64 13.86 -11.69
N GLN A 170 -3.94 13.96 -11.42
CA GLN A 170 -4.58 13.36 -10.26
C GLN A 170 -5.30 12.09 -10.71
N LEU A 171 -4.83 10.92 -10.24
CA LEU A 171 -5.41 9.63 -10.64
C LEU A 171 -6.85 9.43 -10.15
N ASN A 172 -7.17 9.99 -8.97
CA ASN A 172 -8.49 9.95 -8.34
C ASN A 172 -8.57 11.13 -7.33
N GLU A 173 -9.79 11.61 -7.03
CA GLU A 173 -10.05 12.67 -6.04
C GLU A 173 -9.41 12.49 -4.65
N HIS A 174 -9.18 11.25 -4.22
CA HIS A 174 -8.52 10.91 -2.95
C HIS A 174 -7.02 11.17 -2.96
N PHE A 175 -6.39 11.42 -4.10
CA PHE A 175 -4.96 11.79 -4.14
C PHE A 175 -4.79 13.27 -3.81
N PRO A 176 -4.02 13.63 -2.76
CA PRO A 176 -3.70 15.01 -2.45
C PRO A 176 -2.60 15.57 -3.37
N PRO A 177 -2.42 16.92 -3.44
CA PRO A 177 -1.51 17.56 -4.38
C PRO A 177 -0.05 17.08 -4.33
N SER A 178 0.45 16.71 -3.15
CA SER A 178 1.79 16.14 -3.00
C SER A 178 2.01 14.85 -3.80
N LEU A 179 0.92 14.13 -4.07
CA LEU A 179 0.85 12.85 -4.77
C LEU A 179 0.33 12.97 -6.21
N TRP A 180 0.10 14.19 -6.71
CA TRP A 180 -0.23 14.41 -8.13
C TRP A 180 1.01 14.28 -9.00
N LEU A 181 0.93 13.46 -10.05
CA LEU A 181 2.05 13.16 -10.92
C LEU A 181 2.39 14.41 -11.76
N SER A 182 3.63 14.89 -11.66
CA SER A 182 4.10 16.05 -12.41
C SER A 182 4.63 15.60 -13.77
N ILE A 183 3.99 16.04 -14.83
CA ILE A 183 4.26 15.61 -16.20
C ILE A 183 4.73 16.81 -17.03
N ALA A 184 5.58 16.56 -18.01
CA ALA A 184 5.93 17.56 -19.02
C ALA A 184 4.66 18.08 -19.73
N PRO A 185 4.62 19.36 -20.12
CA PRO A 185 3.45 20.00 -20.75
C PRO A 185 3.29 19.60 -22.22
N LYS A 186 3.14 18.29 -22.49
CA LYS A 186 3.02 17.69 -23.83
C LYS A 186 2.02 16.53 -23.79
N LEU A 187 1.22 16.35 -24.83
CA LEU A 187 0.26 15.24 -24.88
C LEU A 187 0.93 13.87 -24.90
N ASP A 188 2.08 13.75 -25.58
CA ASP A 188 2.81 12.49 -25.64
C ASP A 188 3.30 12.04 -24.27
N ALA A 189 3.63 12.98 -23.37
CA ALA A 189 4.04 12.65 -22.01
C ALA A 189 2.86 12.11 -21.17
N ILE A 190 1.65 12.67 -21.34
CA ILE A 190 0.43 12.12 -20.73
C ILE A 190 0.18 10.71 -21.27
N ARG A 191 0.28 10.54 -22.59
CA ARG A 191 0.07 9.25 -23.26
C ARG A 191 1.03 8.17 -22.76
N THR A 192 2.33 8.44 -22.68
CA THR A 192 3.33 7.47 -22.18
C THR A 192 3.03 7.02 -20.75
N LEU A 193 2.57 7.95 -19.89
CA LEU A 193 2.16 7.60 -18.53
C LEU A 193 0.91 6.71 -18.54
N SER A 194 -0.13 7.07 -19.29
CA SER A 194 -1.37 6.29 -19.40
C SER A 194 -1.11 4.89 -19.97
N GLU A 195 -0.23 4.78 -20.96
CA GLU A 195 0.18 3.50 -21.57
C GLU A 195 0.71 2.51 -20.53
N GLU A 196 1.51 2.97 -19.57
CA GLU A 196 2.06 2.10 -18.54
C GLU A 196 0.99 1.58 -17.58
N PHE A 197 0.08 2.44 -17.12
CA PHE A 197 -1.06 2.01 -16.28
C PHE A 197 -1.92 0.97 -17.00
N LEU A 198 -2.29 1.22 -18.26
CA LEU A 198 -3.11 0.31 -19.06
C LEU A 198 -2.40 -1.02 -19.36
N GLN A 199 -1.08 -1.01 -19.57
CA GLN A 199 -0.31 -2.23 -19.76
C GLN A 199 -0.30 -3.11 -18.50
N ILE A 200 -0.16 -2.51 -17.32
CA ILE A 200 -0.21 -3.24 -16.05
C ILE A 200 -1.60 -3.78 -15.78
N ASP A 201 -2.64 -2.98 -15.98
CA ASP A 201 -4.04 -3.41 -15.86
C ASP A 201 -4.33 -4.60 -16.79
N SER A 202 -3.94 -4.50 -18.07
CA SER A 202 -4.11 -5.57 -19.05
C SER A 202 -3.38 -6.87 -18.65
N LYS A 203 -2.15 -6.78 -18.12
CA LYS A 203 -1.42 -7.95 -17.61
C LYS A 203 -2.15 -8.59 -16.42
N CYS A 204 -2.65 -7.78 -15.49
CA CYS A 204 -3.38 -8.24 -14.32
C CYS A 204 -4.71 -8.92 -14.72
N MET A 205 -5.47 -8.31 -15.63
CA MET A 205 -6.68 -8.90 -16.19
C MET A 205 -6.38 -10.23 -16.87
N HIS A 206 -5.38 -10.28 -17.76
CA HIS A 206 -5.07 -11.51 -18.49
C HIS A 206 -4.73 -12.69 -17.57
N LYS A 207 -4.03 -12.43 -16.45
CA LYS A 207 -3.67 -13.47 -15.48
C LYS A 207 -4.88 -14.00 -14.70
N ASN A 208 -5.76 -13.11 -14.27
CA ASN A 208 -6.77 -13.43 -13.26
C ASN A 208 -8.20 -13.57 -13.81
N LEU A 209 -8.44 -13.19 -15.08
CA LEU A 209 -9.78 -13.13 -15.69
C LEU A 209 -10.50 -14.47 -15.61
N LYS A 210 -9.84 -15.55 -16.04
CA LYS A 210 -10.47 -16.87 -16.12
C LYS A 210 -10.97 -17.36 -14.76
N ASP A 211 -10.09 -17.33 -13.76
CA ASP A 211 -10.42 -17.81 -12.41
C ASP A 211 -11.55 -16.97 -11.80
N ALA A 212 -11.58 -15.66 -12.07
CA ALA A 212 -12.64 -14.80 -11.56
C ALA A 212 -13.97 -14.96 -12.29
N GLU A 213 -13.97 -15.19 -13.61
CA GLU A 213 -15.19 -15.51 -14.37
C GLU A 213 -15.80 -16.82 -13.83
N GLU A 214 -14.98 -17.86 -13.62
CA GLU A 214 -15.42 -19.13 -13.05
C GLU A 214 -15.99 -18.97 -11.63
N SER A 215 -15.31 -18.21 -10.76
CA SER A 215 -15.82 -17.88 -9.42
C SER A 215 -17.12 -17.07 -9.50
N HIS A 216 -17.19 -16.07 -10.38
CA HIS A 216 -18.37 -15.21 -10.53
C HIS A 216 -19.60 -16.00 -10.99
N GLU A 217 -19.45 -16.87 -11.99
CA GLU A 217 -20.52 -17.76 -12.46
C GLU A 217 -21.00 -18.70 -11.34
N LYS A 218 -20.06 -19.28 -10.58
CA LYS A 218 -20.38 -20.11 -9.41
C LYS A 218 -21.21 -19.35 -8.37
N TYR A 219 -20.85 -18.10 -8.05
CA TYR A 219 -21.62 -17.30 -7.09
C TYR A 219 -23.00 -16.92 -7.62
N LEU A 220 -23.12 -16.58 -8.91
CA LEU A 220 -24.42 -16.30 -9.53
C LEU A 220 -25.35 -17.53 -9.48
N GLN A 221 -24.83 -18.74 -9.67
CA GLN A 221 -25.61 -19.97 -9.55
C GLN A 221 -26.12 -20.19 -8.10
N GLN A 222 -25.32 -19.82 -7.09
CA GLN A 222 -25.70 -19.97 -5.68
C GLN A 222 -26.75 -18.96 -5.21
N LEU A 223 -26.76 -17.75 -5.78
CA LEU A 223 -27.73 -16.70 -5.39
C LEU A 223 -29.16 -17.00 -5.85
N GLY A 224 -29.34 -17.79 -6.90
CA GLY A 224 -30.64 -18.02 -7.51
C GLY A 224 -31.26 -16.74 -8.10
N GLY A 225 -32.31 -16.88 -8.92
CA GLY A 225 -32.93 -15.76 -9.66
C GLY A 225 -33.77 -14.77 -8.83
N GLY A 226 -33.62 -14.71 -7.51
CA GLY A 226 -34.63 -14.16 -6.59
C GLY A 226 -34.54 -12.66 -6.23
N SER A 227 -33.40 -12.00 -6.41
CA SER A 227 -33.28 -10.56 -6.09
C SER A 227 -33.50 -9.68 -7.33
N SER A 228 -34.25 -8.59 -7.20
CA SER A 228 -34.51 -7.61 -8.27
C SER A 228 -33.60 -6.37 -8.18
N ASN A 229 -32.91 -6.14 -7.06
CA ASN A 229 -32.07 -4.96 -6.84
C ASN A 229 -30.57 -5.25 -7.13
N VAL A 230 -29.95 -4.46 -8.00
CA VAL A 230 -28.55 -4.61 -8.43
C VAL A 230 -27.56 -4.40 -7.26
N SER A 231 -27.85 -3.46 -6.37
CA SER A 231 -26.97 -3.16 -5.23
C SER A 231 -26.95 -4.30 -4.21
N GLU A 232 -28.12 -4.83 -3.87
CA GLU A 232 -28.25 -6.00 -2.98
C GLU A 232 -27.52 -7.22 -3.54
N LYS A 233 -27.62 -7.47 -4.85
CA LYS A 233 -26.85 -8.53 -5.52
C LYS A 233 -25.35 -8.35 -5.38
N LYS A 234 -24.83 -7.12 -5.53
CA LYS A 234 -23.39 -6.82 -5.37
C LYS A 234 -22.91 -7.14 -3.95
N HIS A 235 -23.70 -6.77 -2.94
CA HIS A 235 -23.38 -7.09 -1.55
C HIS A 235 -23.42 -8.60 -1.29
N GLN A 236 -24.46 -9.30 -1.74
CA GLN A 236 -24.57 -10.75 -1.56
C GLN A 236 -23.44 -11.52 -2.28
N LEU A 237 -23.07 -11.09 -3.49
CA LEU A 237 -21.91 -11.63 -4.21
C LEU A 237 -20.61 -11.44 -3.42
N LYS A 238 -20.42 -10.25 -2.84
CA LYS A 238 -19.26 -9.96 -2.00
C LYS A 238 -19.25 -10.86 -0.76
N ASP A 239 -20.37 -11.07 -0.10
CA ASP A 239 -20.44 -11.95 1.07
C ASP A 239 -20.10 -13.41 0.75
N LEU A 240 -20.59 -13.94 -0.38
CA LEU A 240 -20.22 -15.27 -0.87
C LEU A 240 -18.71 -15.36 -1.16
N TYR A 241 -18.15 -14.34 -1.80
CA TYR A 241 -16.71 -14.25 -2.07
C TYR A 241 -15.87 -14.24 -0.79
N LEU A 242 -16.25 -13.43 0.20
CA LEU A 242 -15.54 -13.36 1.48
C LEU A 242 -15.63 -14.69 2.24
N ASN A 243 -16.78 -15.39 2.18
CA ASN A 243 -16.94 -16.71 2.77
C ASN A 243 -16.05 -17.77 2.11
N GLU A 244 -15.87 -17.71 0.79
CA GLU A 244 -14.91 -18.59 0.09
C GLU A 244 -13.47 -18.30 0.53
N LEU A 245 -13.09 -17.02 0.66
CA LEU A 245 -11.74 -16.64 1.11
C LEU A 245 -11.43 -17.11 2.54
N ARG A 246 -12.43 -17.20 3.42
CA ARG A 246 -12.28 -17.75 4.77
C ARG A 246 -11.93 -19.25 4.79
N GLN A 247 -12.19 -19.96 3.69
CA GLN A 247 -11.82 -21.36 3.52
C GLN A 247 -10.61 -21.55 2.60
N LYS A 248 -9.94 -20.46 2.21
CA LYS A 248 -8.78 -20.51 1.32
C LYS A 248 -7.50 -20.70 2.12
N ASP A 249 -6.74 -21.73 1.77
CA ASP A 249 -5.40 -21.97 2.32
C ASP A 249 -4.46 -20.82 1.93
N PRO A 250 -3.85 -20.11 2.89
CA PRO A 250 -2.89 -19.05 2.60
C PRO A 250 -1.68 -19.51 1.79
N ALA A 251 -1.30 -20.80 1.88
CA ALA A 251 -0.21 -21.36 1.09
C ALA A 251 -0.49 -21.39 -0.41
N SER A 252 -1.76 -21.29 -0.83
CA SER A 252 -2.16 -21.18 -2.24
C SER A 252 -1.94 -19.77 -2.82
N PHE A 253 -1.66 -18.78 -1.97
CA PHE A 253 -1.51 -17.39 -2.38
C PHE A 253 -0.19 -17.18 -3.13
N ASN A 254 -0.27 -16.58 -4.32
CA ASN A 254 0.87 -16.27 -5.16
C ASN A 254 0.99 -14.77 -5.39
N VAL A 255 2.23 -14.29 -5.42
CA VAL A 255 2.56 -12.93 -5.85
C VAL A 255 2.65 -12.82 -7.37
N ASP A 256 2.49 -11.59 -7.85
CA ASP A 256 2.40 -11.31 -9.29
C ASP A 256 3.69 -10.72 -9.86
N TRP A 257 4.46 -10.04 -9.03
CA TRP A 257 5.53 -9.15 -9.49
C TRP A 257 6.90 -9.53 -8.91
N GLU A 258 7.95 -8.99 -9.53
CA GLU A 258 9.34 -9.26 -9.15
C GLU A 258 9.80 -8.41 -7.96
N ASN A 259 9.35 -7.16 -7.88
CA ASN A 259 9.78 -6.25 -6.83
C ASN A 259 8.96 -6.49 -5.56
N ASP A 260 9.65 -6.49 -4.42
CA ASP A 260 9.03 -6.50 -3.12
C ASP A 260 9.73 -5.59 -2.11
N VAL A 261 8.94 -5.03 -1.19
CA VAL A 261 9.45 -4.28 -0.04
C VAL A 261 8.60 -4.59 1.18
N CYS A 262 9.24 -4.73 2.34
CA CYS A 262 8.56 -4.86 3.62
C CYS A 262 8.56 -3.52 4.36
N ILE A 263 7.41 -3.15 4.92
CA ILE A 263 7.19 -1.90 5.63
C ILE A 263 6.46 -2.20 6.94
N TYR A 264 6.92 -1.64 8.05
CA TYR A 264 6.23 -1.71 9.33
C TYR A 264 5.17 -0.61 9.41
N LEU A 265 3.93 -1.01 9.73
CA LEU A 265 2.76 -0.13 9.79
C LEU A 265 2.37 0.27 11.23
N GLY A 266 3.20 -0.03 12.22
CA GLY A 266 2.83 0.15 13.62
C GLY A 266 2.17 -1.09 14.21
N SER A 267 1.68 -0.96 15.44
CA SER A 267 1.00 -2.03 16.16
C SER A 267 -0.50 -1.80 16.16
N HIS A 268 -1.27 -2.88 16.01
CA HIS A 268 -2.72 -2.84 15.88
C HIS A 268 -3.36 -3.82 16.85
N ASN A 269 -4.49 -3.45 17.46
CA ASN A 269 -5.22 -4.33 18.38
C ASN A 269 -5.77 -5.60 17.69
N SER A 270 -6.14 -5.48 16.41
CA SER A 270 -6.71 -6.59 15.65
C SER A 270 -6.47 -6.40 14.15
N LEU A 271 -5.86 -7.39 13.51
CA LEU A 271 -5.72 -7.41 12.05
C LEU A 271 -7.08 -7.42 11.36
N ALA A 272 -8.07 -8.12 11.92
CA ALA A 272 -9.43 -8.16 11.37
C ALA A 272 -10.11 -6.78 11.36
N GLN A 273 -9.79 -5.91 12.33
CA GLN A 273 -10.27 -4.53 12.32
C GLN A 273 -9.62 -3.75 11.18
N LEU A 274 -8.28 -3.85 11.04
CA LEU A 274 -7.55 -3.22 9.94
C LEU A 274 -8.06 -3.70 8.57
N GLU A 275 -8.31 -5.00 8.41
CA GLU A 275 -8.90 -5.58 7.19
C GLU A 275 -10.26 -4.96 6.86
N ARG A 276 -11.16 -4.85 7.84
CA ARG A 276 -12.48 -4.24 7.67
C ARG A 276 -12.38 -2.76 7.31
N ASP A 277 -11.49 -2.02 7.96
CA ASP A 277 -11.28 -0.60 7.71
C ASP A 277 -10.69 -0.37 6.32
N TRP A 278 -9.74 -1.20 5.91
CA TRP A 278 -9.17 -1.22 4.57
C TRP A 278 -10.22 -1.56 3.50
N MET A 279 -11.03 -2.60 3.70
CA MET A 279 -12.09 -2.96 2.74
C MET A 279 -13.17 -1.89 2.55
N ARG A 280 -13.42 -1.07 3.57
CA ARG A 280 -14.55 -0.12 3.59
C ARG A 280 -14.15 1.32 3.28
N THR A 281 -13.01 1.77 3.78
CA THR A 281 -12.65 3.21 3.79
C THR A 281 -11.40 3.52 2.99
N ASN A 282 -10.66 2.51 2.52
CA ASN A 282 -9.41 2.76 1.80
C ASN A 282 -9.67 2.92 0.29
N PRO A 283 -9.48 4.14 -0.26
CA PRO A 283 -9.79 4.39 -1.67
C PRO A 283 -8.72 3.91 -2.64
N PHE A 284 -7.57 3.43 -2.13
CA PHE A 284 -6.41 3.07 -2.94
C PHE A 284 -6.26 1.56 -3.15
N ILE A 285 -7.14 0.76 -2.53
CA ILE A 285 -7.24 -0.69 -2.72
C ILE A 285 -8.65 -1.10 -3.12
N PHE A 286 -8.74 -2.22 -3.85
CA PHE A 286 -10.02 -2.87 -4.02
C PHE A 286 -10.53 -3.36 -2.66
N GLY A 287 -11.80 -3.05 -2.35
CA GLY A 287 -12.51 -3.59 -1.20
C GLY A 287 -12.81 -5.10 -1.30
N TRP A 288 -12.19 -5.78 -2.25
CA TRP A 288 -12.23 -7.21 -2.52
C TRP A 288 -10.82 -7.77 -2.24
N PRO A 289 -10.58 -8.25 -1.02
CA PRO A 289 -9.28 -8.78 -0.61
C PRO A 289 -8.94 -10.04 -1.42
N LEU A 290 -7.66 -10.37 -1.53
CA LEU A 290 -7.19 -11.62 -2.15
C LEU A 290 -7.01 -12.76 -1.13
N LEU A 291 -6.89 -12.39 0.15
CA LEU A 291 -6.75 -13.27 1.31
C LEU A 291 -7.28 -12.52 2.54
N LEU A 292 -7.93 -13.25 3.46
CA LEU A 292 -8.45 -12.71 4.71
C LEU A 292 -7.95 -13.54 5.88
N SER A 293 -7.62 -12.88 6.99
CA SER A 293 -7.40 -13.56 8.26
C SER A 293 -8.69 -13.70 9.05
N ASP A 294 -9.61 -12.74 8.94
CA ASP A 294 -10.84 -12.72 9.74
C ASP A 294 -11.76 -13.92 9.43
N GLY A 295 -11.93 -14.81 10.42
CA GLY A 295 -12.71 -16.04 10.28
C GLY A 295 -12.11 -17.09 9.35
N ASN A 296 -10.80 -17.00 9.04
CA ASN A 296 -10.13 -17.99 8.21
C ASN A 296 -9.73 -19.23 9.01
N SER A 297 -10.29 -20.38 8.64
CA SER A 297 -10.13 -21.65 9.36
C SER A 297 -8.68 -22.16 9.43
N TYR A 298 -7.84 -21.80 8.45
CA TYR A 298 -6.43 -22.18 8.41
C TYR A 298 -5.54 -21.32 9.33
N MET A 299 -6.00 -20.12 9.69
CA MET A 299 -5.23 -19.16 10.49
C MET A 299 -5.68 -19.08 11.95
N GLU A 300 -6.90 -19.49 12.30
CA GLU A 300 -7.44 -19.41 13.68
C GLU A 300 -6.51 -19.98 14.76
N LYS A 301 -5.76 -21.04 14.45
CA LYS A 301 -4.85 -21.71 15.39
C LYS A 301 -3.38 -21.31 15.22
N ARG A 302 -3.07 -20.38 14.32
CA ARG A 302 -1.70 -19.97 14.01
C ARG A 302 -1.34 -18.68 14.75
N SER A 303 -0.05 -18.53 15.08
CA SER A 303 0.48 -17.28 15.63
C SER A 303 0.57 -16.16 14.60
N THR A 304 0.68 -16.53 13.32
CA THR A 304 0.82 -15.60 12.20
C THR A 304 -0.48 -15.51 11.41
N HIS A 305 -0.98 -14.29 11.27
CA HIS A 305 -2.19 -13.94 10.55
C HIS A 305 -1.84 -13.15 9.30
N LEU A 306 -2.53 -13.43 8.19
CA LEU A 306 -2.27 -12.85 6.89
C LEU A 306 -3.53 -12.26 6.27
N ALA A 307 -3.39 -11.12 5.61
CA ALA A 307 -4.40 -10.61 4.70
C ALA A 307 -3.74 -10.03 3.45
N ALA A 308 -4.40 -10.11 2.31
CA ALA A 308 -3.83 -9.59 1.07
C ALA A 308 -4.84 -8.71 0.35
N PHE A 309 -4.38 -7.58 -0.16
CA PHE A 309 -5.18 -6.61 -0.91
C PHE A 309 -4.49 -6.28 -2.23
N ARG A 310 -5.26 -5.77 -3.20
CA ARG A 310 -4.73 -5.28 -4.47
C ARG A 310 -5.01 -3.79 -4.59
N THR A 311 -4.02 -3.00 -5.01
CA THR A 311 -4.21 -1.57 -5.29
C THR A 311 -4.97 -1.35 -6.59
N LEU A 312 -5.72 -0.25 -6.69
CA LEU A 312 -6.57 0.00 -7.87
C LEU A 312 -5.74 0.33 -9.11
N MET A 313 -4.69 1.16 -8.96
CA MET A 313 -4.04 1.82 -10.08
C MET A 313 -2.85 1.00 -10.59
N SER A 314 -1.90 0.70 -9.70
CA SER A 314 -0.67 -0.03 -10.03
C SER A 314 -0.82 -1.55 -9.97
N LYS A 315 -1.98 -2.07 -9.54
CA LYS A 315 -2.25 -3.49 -9.31
C LYS A 315 -1.20 -4.17 -8.44
N SER A 316 -0.59 -3.39 -7.54
CA SER A 316 0.33 -3.89 -6.54
C SER A 316 -0.44 -4.74 -5.53
N ILE A 317 0.22 -5.74 -4.97
CA ILE A 317 -0.31 -6.59 -3.91
C ILE A 317 0.25 -6.09 -2.58
N LEU A 318 -0.64 -5.96 -1.59
CA LEU A 318 -0.31 -5.60 -0.22
C LEU A 318 -0.61 -6.80 0.66
N LEU A 319 0.42 -7.53 1.08
CA LEU A 319 0.30 -8.63 2.01
C LEU A 319 0.57 -8.14 3.43
N LEU A 320 -0.49 -7.98 4.20
CA LEU A 320 -0.44 -7.72 5.63
C LEU A 320 -0.04 -8.99 6.38
N VAL A 321 0.91 -8.85 7.29
CA VAL A 321 1.41 -9.91 8.16
C VAL A 321 1.39 -9.41 9.59
N ASN A 322 0.71 -10.14 10.45
CA ASN A 322 0.64 -9.87 11.88
C ASN A 322 1.12 -11.10 12.65
N HIS A 323 2.15 -10.92 13.46
CA HIS A 323 2.77 -11.98 14.26
C HIS A 323 2.42 -11.80 15.73
N ARG A 324 1.59 -12.70 16.28
CA ARG A 324 1.11 -12.65 17.67
C ARG A 324 2.13 -13.20 18.68
N ASP A 325 3.12 -13.95 18.22
CA ASP A 325 4.15 -14.63 19.00
C ASP A 325 5.41 -13.79 19.27
N ILE A 326 5.45 -12.54 18.81
CA ILE A 326 6.58 -11.62 18.99
C ILE A 326 6.72 -11.12 20.44
N SER A 327 5.76 -11.39 21.33
CA SER A 327 5.84 -10.94 22.72
C SER A 327 7.11 -11.46 23.43
N LEU A 328 7.85 -10.54 24.05
CA LEU A 328 9.11 -10.85 24.75
C LEU A 328 8.89 -11.06 26.27
N ASN A 329 7.65 -10.96 26.75
CA ASN A 329 7.31 -11.16 28.16
C ASN A 329 7.25 -12.64 28.51
N ASN A 330 8.24 -13.11 29.26
CA ASN A 330 8.28 -14.48 29.82
C ASN A 330 7.73 -14.59 31.25
N ARG A 331 7.26 -13.48 31.84
CA ARG A 331 6.64 -13.50 33.17
C ARG A 331 5.15 -13.69 33.01
N GLY A 332 4.66 -14.88 33.33
CA GLY A 332 3.24 -15.21 33.41
C GLY A 332 2.55 -14.58 34.62
N ASP A 333 2.76 -13.28 34.86
CA ASP A 333 2.12 -12.58 35.96
C ASP A 333 1.16 -11.48 35.46
N THR A 334 -0.10 -11.69 35.86
CA THR A 334 -1.16 -10.72 36.08
C THR A 334 -1.51 -9.80 34.92
N ALA A 335 -2.55 -10.20 34.18
CA ALA A 335 -3.75 -9.50 33.69
C ALA A 335 -3.86 -7.95 33.59
N GLU A 336 -2.87 -7.15 33.95
CA GLU A 336 -2.94 -5.69 33.89
C GLU A 336 -1.66 -5.14 33.27
N CYS A 337 -1.83 -4.39 32.19
CA CYS A 337 -0.80 -3.72 31.40
C CYS A 337 -0.17 -4.57 30.29
N LEU A 338 -0.86 -4.64 29.15
CA LEU A 338 -0.36 -4.32 27.81
C LEU A 338 -1.57 -4.37 26.88
N THR A 339 -1.85 -3.27 26.18
CA THR A 339 -2.80 -3.28 25.07
C THR A 339 -2.43 -4.42 24.12
N SER A 340 -3.45 -5.12 23.62
CA SER A 340 -3.40 -6.28 22.70
C SER A 340 -2.80 -5.94 21.32
N GLU A 341 -1.92 -4.95 21.24
CA GLU A 341 -1.39 -4.39 20.01
C GLU A 341 -0.27 -5.27 19.49
N THR A 342 -0.50 -5.90 18.35
CA THR A 342 0.48 -6.74 17.67
C THR A 342 1.07 -5.98 16.48
N PRO A 343 2.38 -6.11 16.22
CA PRO A 343 3.03 -5.40 15.13
C PRO A 343 2.49 -5.90 13.79
N THR A 344 2.14 -4.96 12.92
CA THR A 344 1.68 -5.24 11.56
C THR A 344 2.73 -4.81 10.56
N PHE A 345 3.06 -5.72 9.65
CA PHE A 345 3.95 -5.49 8.53
C PHE A 345 3.16 -5.59 7.24
N VAL A 346 3.51 -4.79 6.24
CA VAL A 346 2.99 -4.94 4.88
C VAL A 346 4.14 -5.27 3.93
N PHE A 347 4.00 -6.38 3.23
CA PHE A 347 4.84 -6.71 2.10
C PHE A 347 4.15 -6.21 0.84
N VAL A 348 4.73 -5.18 0.23
CA VAL A 348 4.25 -4.61 -1.02
C VAL A 348 4.95 -5.32 -2.16
N ASN A 349 4.20 -6.03 -3.00
CA ASN A 349 4.66 -6.61 -4.25
C ASN A 349 4.15 -5.77 -5.42
N TYR A 350 5.04 -5.23 -6.24
CA TYR A 350 4.66 -4.23 -7.23
C TYR A 350 5.42 -4.41 -8.55
N PRO A 351 4.84 -3.99 -9.69
CA PRO A 351 5.49 -4.14 -10.98
C PRO A 351 6.71 -3.24 -11.10
N LYS A 352 7.72 -3.73 -11.82
CA LYS A 352 8.79 -2.86 -12.32
C LYS A 352 8.18 -1.78 -13.20
N ASN A 353 8.43 -0.53 -12.83
CA ASN A 353 7.78 0.62 -13.46
C ASN A 353 8.76 1.79 -13.65
N LYS A 354 8.40 2.71 -14.53
CA LYS A 354 9.12 3.98 -14.76
C LYS A 354 8.29 5.19 -14.39
N CYS A 355 6.98 5.15 -14.66
CA CYS A 355 6.10 6.30 -14.54
C CYS A 355 5.03 6.11 -13.45
N LEU A 356 4.73 4.88 -13.01
CA LEU A 356 3.73 4.63 -11.94
C LEU A 356 4.14 5.24 -10.60
N CYS A 357 5.44 5.33 -10.33
CA CYS A 357 5.99 6.01 -9.15
C CYS A 357 6.08 7.54 -9.31
N GLY A 358 5.79 8.09 -10.49
CA GLY A 358 5.98 9.52 -10.80
C GLY A 358 7.44 9.95 -11.03
N GLY A 359 8.36 8.97 -11.07
CA GLY A 359 9.80 9.19 -11.23
C GLY A 359 10.53 9.34 -9.89
N GLU A 360 11.83 9.05 -9.91
CA GLU A 360 12.67 9.00 -8.70
C GLU A 360 12.65 10.30 -7.89
N ALA A 361 12.71 11.45 -8.57
CA ALA A 361 12.69 12.77 -7.93
C ALA A 361 11.37 13.05 -7.18
N PHE A 362 10.25 12.52 -7.70
CA PHE A 362 8.94 12.66 -7.07
C PHE A 362 8.90 11.90 -5.74
N VAL A 363 9.36 10.64 -5.73
CA VAL A 363 9.37 9.83 -4.51
C VAL A 363 10.39 10.36 -3.49
N LYS A 364 11.55 10.85 -3.93
CA LYS A 364 12.52 11.54 -3.06
C LYS A 364 11.91 12.77 -2.38
N ARG A 365 11.14 13.57 -3.12
CA ARG A 365 10.40 14.71 -2.54
C ARG A 365 9.37 14.23 -1.53
N PHE A 366 8.59 13.20 -1.86
CA PHE A 366 7.62 12.62 -0.94
C PHE A 366 8.29 12.15 0.36
N ASN A 367 9.38 11.38 0.26
CA ASN A 367 10.18 10.94 1.39
C ASN A 367 10.68 12.09 2.26
N SER A 368 11.18 13.17 1.64
CA SER A 368 11.61 14.36 2.37
C SER A 368 10.45 15.08 3.08
N LEU A 369 9.28 15.16 2.45
CA LEU A 369 8.10 15.81 3.04
C LEU A 369 7.53 14.99 4.19
N MET A 370 7.46 13.67 4.02
CA MET A 370 6.81 12.75 4.96
C MET A 370 7.75 12.25 6.05
N GLY A 371 9.07 12.40 5.87
CA GLY A 371 10.08 11.86 6.79
C GLY A 371 10.25 10.35 6.66
N THR A 372 10.03 9.80 5.46
CA THR A 372 10.10 8.36 5.17
C THR A 372 11.32 8.03 4.33
N LYS A 373 11.69 6.74 4.27
CA LYS A 373 12.76 6.23 3.40
C LYS A 373 12.26 5.15 2.43
N LEU A 374 11.15 5.41 1.76
CA LEU A 374 10.52 4.44 0.85
C LEU A 374 11.32 4.27 -0.45
N PRO A 375 11.30 3.09 -1.09
CA PRO A 375 11.91 2.86 -2.40
C PRO A 375 11.42 3.86 -3.44
N THR A 376 12.33 4.35 -4.29
CA THR A 376 12.02 5.42 -5.24
C THR A 376 11.23 4.97 -6.47
N ASP A 377 11.04 3.67 -6.64
CA ASP A 377 10.22 3.04 -7.67
C ASP A 377 8.87 2.54 -7.13
N LEU A 378 8.53 2.87 -5.87
CA LEU A 378 7.25 2.50 -5.27
C LEU A 378 6.09 3.25 -5.96
N PRO A 379 5.03 2.55 -6.41
CA PRO A 379 3.92 3.19 -7.12
C PRO A 379 3.18 4.24 -6.28
N VAL A 380 2.63 5.25 -6.95
CA VAL A 380 2.02 6.41 -6.28
C VAL A 380 0.78 6.09 -5.45
N ASP A 381 -0.01 5.07 -5.83
CA ASP A 381 -1.17 4.62 -5.07
C ASP A 381 -0.77 3.89 -3.77
N VAL A 382 0.34 3.15 -3.79
CA VAL A 382 0.96 2.61 -2.57
C VAL A 382 1.47 3.74 -1.68
N LEU A 383 2.13 4.76 -2.23
CA LEU A 383 2.56 5.93 -1.47
C LEU A 383 1.37 6.66 -0.83
N ALA A 384 0.26 6.78 -1.55
CA ALA A 384 -0.97 7.39 -1.05
C ALA A 384 -1.60 6.59 0.10
N LEU A 385 -1.60 5.26 -0.02
CA LEU A 385 -2.03 4.39 1.06
C LEU A 385 -1.16 4.54 2.30
N LEU A 386 0.17 4.47 2.15
CA LEU A 386 1.10 4.60 3.26
C LEU A 386 1.05 5.99 3.90
N ALA A 387 0.75 7.03 3.13
CA ALA A 387 0.56 8.37 3.68
C ALA A 387 -0.62 8.45 4.66
N ARG A 388 -1.62 7.58 4.56
CA ARG A 388 -2.75 7.55 5.51
C ARG A 388 -2.38 6.88 6.83
N GLU A 389 -1.36 6.02 6.82
CA GLU A 389 -0.96 5.25 7.99
C GLU A 389 -0.19 6.13 8.99
N GLN A 390 -0.47 5.94 10.29
CA GLN A 390 0.13 6.76 11.34
C GLN A 390 1.64 6.50 11.50
N ILE A 391 2.05 5.25 11.32
CA ILE A 391 3.43 4.80 11.47
C ILE A 391 3.81 4.07 10.18
N VAL A 392 4.86 4.55 9.54
CA VAL A 392 5.46 3.91 8.36
C VAL A 392 6.97 3.88 8.55
N LYS A 393 7.53 2.69 8.74
CA LYS A 393 8.97 2.51 8.87
C LYS A 393 9.48 1.45 7.93
N THR A 394 10.53 1.79 7.20
CA THR A 394 11.32 0.84 6.41
C THR A 394 12.35 0.14 7.27
N VAL A 395 12.94 -0.94 6.73
CA VAL A 395 14.04 -1.67 7.36
C VAL A 395 15.17 -0.71 7.78
N GLU A 396 15.57 0.20 6.89
CA GLU A 396 16.63 1.18 7.17
C GLU A 396 16.30 2.08 8.36
N GLN A 397 15.05 2.54 8.47
CA GLN A 397 14.63 3.38 9.60
C GLN A 397 14.65 2.59 10.92
N ILE A 398 14.25 1.32 10.91
CA ILE A 398 14.31 0.48 12.11
C ILE A 398 15.77 0.17 12.48
N VAL A 399 16.66 -0.04 11.51
CA VAL A 399 18.11 -0.18 11.76
C VAL A 399 18.68 1.09 12.40
N ASP A 400 18.37 2.25 11.84
CA ASP A 400 18.80 3.55 12.40
C ASP A 400 18.31 3.72 13.84
N GLU A 401 17.04 3.45 14.11
CA GLU A 401 16.46 3.51 15.47
C GLU A 401 17.13 2.51 16.41
N THR A 402 17.39 1.28 15.95
CA THR A 402 18.08 0.25 16.74
C THR A 402 19.47 0.71 17.14
N SER A 403 20.21 1.36 16.23
CA SER A 403 21.54 1.91 16.52
C SER A 403 21.50 3.03 17.56
N VAL A 404 20.45 3.86 17.54
CA VAL A 404 20.23 4.91 18.55
C VAL A 404 19.96 4.27 19.91
N PHE A 405 19.07 3.28 19.99
CA PHE A 405 18.78 2.59 21.25
C PHE A 405 19.98 1.82 21.79
N GLU A 406 20.76 1.16 20.94
CA GLU A 406 22.02 0.51 21.33
C GLU A 406 22.99 1.50 21.99
N SER A 407 23.11 2.71 21.44
CA SER A 407 23.97 3.75 22.03
C SER A 407 23.48 4.22 23.42
N VAL A 408 22.17 4.20 23.65
CA VAL A 408 21.56 4.59 24.94
C VAL A 408 21.69 3.47 25.97
N VAL A 409 21.44 2.23 25.58
CA VAL A 409 21.55 1.04 26.43
C VAL A 409 22.99 0.79 26.88
N THR A 410 23.97 1.09 26.01
CA THR A 410 25.40 0.92 26.31
C THR A 410 25.97 2.04 27.20
N LYS A 411 25.59 3.31 26.98
CA LYS A 411 26.17 4.46 27.71
C LYS A 411 25.65 4.67 29.13
N GLY A 412 24.54 4.03 29.53
CA GLY A 412 24.01 4.12 30.91
C GLY A 412 23.33 5.46 31.25
N PRO A 413 22.80 5.60 32.48
CA PRO A 413 21.84 6.65 32.88
C PRO A 413 22.40 8.08 32.98
N GLU A 414 23.71 8.32 32.88
CA GLU A 414 24.28 9.68 32.95
C GLU A 414 23.97 10.54 31.71
N SER A 415 23.39 9.94 30.65
CA SER A 415 23.04 10.61 29.40
C SER A 415 21.52 10.63 29.17
N GLU A 416 20.73 10.92 30.20
CA GLU A 416 19.25 10.91 30.17
C GLU A 416 18.60 11.82 29.10
N ARG A 417 19.34 12.68 28.39
CA ARG A 417 18.79 13.53 27.32
C ARG A 417 19.40 13.20 25.96
N HIS A 418 19.08 12.04 25.39
CA HIS A 418 19.35 11.85 23.97
C HIS A 418 18.33 12.68 23.15
N PRO A 419 18.75 13.69 22.36
CA PRO A 419 17.84 14.66 21.73
C PRO A 419 16.89 14.06 20.69
N ARG A 420 17.16 12.82 20.26
CA ARG A 420 16.36 12.10 19.26
C ARG A 420 15.32 11.14 19.85
N LEU A 421 15.28 10.94 21.17
CA LEU A 421 14.32 10.04 21.81
C LEU A 421 13.25 10.82 22.58
N PRO A 422 11.96 10.42 22.47
CA PRO A 422 10.90 10.93 23.33
C PRO A 422 11.24 10.73 24.82
N ALA A 423 10.91 11.71 25.67
CA ALA A 423 11.20 11.68 27.11
C ALA A 423 10.72 10.39 27.81
N ILE A 424 9.60 9.82 27.34
CA ILE A 424 9.00 8.61 27.91
C ILE A 424 9.82 7.33 27.67
N LEU A 425 10.72 7.34 26.69
CA LEU A 425 11.59 6.21 26.31
C LEU A 425 13.03 6.36 26.80
N GLN A 426 13.30 7.39 27.61
CA GLN A 426 14.66 7.68 28.12
C GLN A 426 15.06 6.81 29.31
N SER A 427 14.13 6.08 29.94
CA SER A 427 14.51 5.10 30.96
C SER A 427 15.20 3.89 30.31
N SER A 428 16.33 3.46 30.89
CA SER A 428 17.14 2.36 30.37
C SER A 428 16.33 1.08 30.14
N THR A 429 15.41 0.74 31.04
CA THR A 429 14.53 -0.43 30.92
C THR A 429 13.60 -0.36 29.70
N ARG A 430 13.06 0.82 29.38
CA ARG A 430 12.19 1.01 28.19
C ARG A 430 13.01 1.02 26.90
N ALA A 431 14.21 1.60 26.92
CA ALA A 431 15.12 1.56 25.79
C ALA A 431 15.55 0.13 25.43
N VAL A 432 15.84 -0.71 26.43
CA VAL A 432 16.13 -2.15 26.22
C VAL A 432 14.93 -2.87 25.60
N GLY A 433 13.72 -2.65 26.12
CA GLY A 433 12.50 -3.25 25.57
C GLY A 433 12.28 -2.84 24.11
N GLN A 434 12.37 -1.54 23.79
CA GLN A 434 12.19 -1.05 22.43
C GLN A 434 13.28 -1.56 21.47
N MET A 435 14.53 -1.64 21.92
CA MET A 435 15.61 -2.24 21.12
C MET A 435 15.32 -3.70 20.81
N ALA A 436 14.86 -4.46 21.79
CA ALA A 436 14.52 -5.87 21.62
C ALA A 436 13.35 -6.07 20.65
N TYR A 437 12.31 -5.22 20.71
CA TYR A 437 11.24 -5.22 19.71
C TYR A 437 11.73 -4.83 18.32
N ASN A 438 12.60 -3.82 18.19
CA ASN A 438 13.16 -3.45 16.90
C ASN A 438 13.96 -4.61 16.27
N ILE A 439 14.73 -5.36 17.07
CA ILE A 439 15.42 -6.58 16.61
C ILE A 439 14.41 -7.62 16.08
N MET A 440 13.31 -7.85 16.80
CA MET A 440 12.24 -8.73 16.33
C MET A 440 11.60 -8.23 15.03
N TYR A 441 11.38 -6.91 14.92
CA TYR A 441 10.81 -6.32 13.71
C TYR A 441 11.75 -6.51 12.51
N LEU A 442 13.06 -6.34 12.69
CA LEU A 442 14.05 -6.63 11.65
C LEU A 442 14.01 -8.09 11.19
N ALA A 443 13.78 -9.04 12.11
CA ALA A 443 13.59 -10.44 11.76
C ALA A 443 12.32 -10.66 10.92
N CYS A 444 11.19 -10.10 11.34
CA CYS A 444 9.93 -10.19 10.59
C CYS A 444 10.02 -9.55 9.20
N MET A 445 10.80 -8.47 9.07
CA MET A 445 11.06 -7.81 7.80
C MET A 445 12.16 -8.50 6.97
N GLN A 446 12.63 -9.68 7.40
CA GLN A 446 13.67 -10.48 6.72
C GLN A 446 14.95 -9.68 6.43
N TYR A 447 15.47 -8.97 7.44
CA TYR A 447 16.68 -8.17 7.32
C TYR A 447 17.85 -9.01 6.80
N GLN A 448 18.48 -8.55 5.70
CA GLN A 448 19.46 -9.33 4.95
C GLN A 448 20.78 -9.51 5.71
N ASP A 449 21.21 -8.52 6.49
CA ASP A 449 22.46 -8.56 7.26
C ASP A 449 22.25 -9.12 8.69
N TRP A 450 21.28 -10.02 8.86
CA TRP A 450 20.93 -10.59 10.16
C TRP A 450 22.12 -11.22 10.89
N ASP A 451 22.96 -11.99 10.18
CA ASP A 451 24.08 -12.71 10.79
C ASP A 451 25.13 -11.74 11.36
N THR A 452 25.31 -10.59 10.72
CA THR A 452 26.18 -9.49 11.19
C THR A 452 25.59 -8.84 12.45
N LEU A 453 24.30 -8.54 12.43
CA LEU A 453 23.58 -8.01 13.60
C LEU A 453 23.65 -8.98 14.78
N PHE A 454 23.41 -10.27 14.52
CA PHE A 454 23.43 -11.34 15.51
C PHE A 454 24.82 -11.46 16.14
N SER A 455 25.87 -11.57 15.33
CA SER A 455 27.25 -11.71 15.84
C SER A 455 27.67 -10.53 16.71
N ARG A 456 27.23 -9.32 16.37
CA ARG A 456 27.51 -8.09 17.13
C ARG A 456 26.79 -8.04 18.48
N LEU A 457 25.55 -8.53 18.55
CA LEU A 457 24.69 -8.40 19.73
C LEU A 457 24.53 -9.69 20.56
N ALA A 458 25.05 -10.83 20.11
CA ALA A 458 24.91 -12.13 20.78
C ALA A 458 25.48 -12.14 22.22
N GLN A 459 26.48 -11.31 22.49
CA GLN A 459 27.11 -11.16 23.82
C GLN A 459 26.62 -9.92 24.57
N HIS A 460 25.50 -9.32 24.16
CA HIS A 460 24.97 -8.14 24.82
C HIS A 460 24.64 -8.42 26.29
N LYS A 461 24.91 -7.48 27.20
CA LYS A 461 24.74 -7.65 28.67
C LYS A 461 23.30 -8.05 29.08
N GLU A 462 22.30 -7.47 28.41
CA GLU A 462 20.88 -7.67 28.72
C GLU A 462 20.34 -8.97 28.10
N ALA A 463 19.75 -9.83 28.94
CA ALA A 463 19.15 -11.11 28.52
C ALA A 463 18.01 -10.92 27.52
N THR A 464 17.18 -9.88 27.68
CA THR A 464 16.05 -9.58 26.77
C THR A 464 16.50 -9.37 25.32
N ILE A 465 17.65 -8.75 25.11
CA ILE A 465 18.21 -8.54 23.76
C ILE A 465 18.70 -9.86 23.17
N ARG A 466 19.38 -10.71 23.97
CA ARG A 466 19.80 -12.06 23.54
C ARG A 466 18.60 -12.95 23.20
N LEU A 467 17.52 -12.87 23.98
CA LEU A 467 16.26 -13.57 23.72
C LEU A 467 15.57 -13.09 22.43
N ALA A 468 15.57 -11.78 22.17
CA ALA A 468 15.04 -11.23 20.93
C ALA A 468 15.84 -11.70 19.70
N LEU A 469 17.18 -11.74 19.80
CA LEU A 469 18.02 -12.32 18.74
C LEU A 469 17.72 -13.80 18.52
N ALA A 470 17.51 -14.56 19.60
CA ALA A 470 17.17 -15.98 19.49
C ALA A 470 15.83 -16.19 18.79
N LYS A 471 14.77 -15.51 19.25
CA LYS A 471 13.45 -15.59 18.62
C LYS A 471 13.47 -15.12 17.17
N GLY A 472 14.16 -14.01 16.87
CA GLY A 472 14.34 -13.53 15.49
C GLY A 472 15.08 -14.53 14.60
N SER A 473 16.12 -15.20 15.13
CA SER A 473 16.83 -16.26 14.40
C SER A 473 15.94 -17.47 14.13
N MET A 474 15.05 -17.86 15.06
CA MET A 474 14.05 -18.91 14.81
C MET A 474 13.08 -18.53 13.68
N LEU A 475 12.59 -17.28 13.66
CA LEU A 475 11.71 -16.79 12.58
C LEU A 475 12.38 -16.84 11.20
N LEU A 476 13.72 -16.68 11.16
CA LEU A 476 14.51 -16.75 9.94
C LEU A 476 15.01 -18.17 9.61
N GLY A 477 14.68 -19.18 10.43
CA GLY A 477 15.13 -20.57 10.26
C GLY A 477 16.64 -20.75 10.49
N ARG A 478 17.21 -20.00 11.44
CA ARG A 478 18.64 -19.99 11.79
C ARG A 478 18.89 -20.67 13.14
N ASP A 479 18.39 -21.89 13.30
CA ASP A 479 18.44 -22.67 14.55
C ASP A 479 19.89 -22.88 15.05
N ASN A 480 20.85 -22.94 14.13
CA ASN A 480 22.27 -23.07 14.44
C ASN A 480 22.77 -21.91 15.32
N LEU A 481 22.36 -20.67 15.00
CA LEU A 481 22.74 -19.49 15.77
C LEU A 481 22.17 -19.54 17.19
N VAL A 482 20.93 -20.03 17.34
CA VAL A 482 20.28 -20.16 18.65
C VAL A 482 20.94 -21.25 19.50
N ARG A 483 21.30 -22.39 18.89
CA ARG A 483 22.04 -23.48 19.58
C ARG A 483 23.39 -22.99 20.09
N ASP A 484 24.11 -22.22 19.29
CA ASP A 484 25.43 -21.70 19.68
C ASP A 484 25.34 -20.61 20.75
N LEU A 485 24.27 -19.79 20.74
CA LEU A 485 23.97 -18.85 21.81
C LEU A 485 23.65 -19.60 23.12
N ALA A 486 22.78 -20.61 23.08
CA ALA A 486 22.38 -21.37 24.27
C ALA A 486 23.57 -22.08 24.94
N LYS A 487 24.55 -22.57 24.17
CA LYS A 487 25.78 -23.17 24.71
C LYS A 487 26.65 -22.19 25.49
N LYS A 488 26.63 -20.91 25.09
CA LYS A 488 27.46 -19.83 25.67
C LYS A 488 26.71 -19.02 26.73
N GLU A 489 25.41 -19.25 26.91
CA GLU A 489 24.58 -18.48 27.82
C GLU A 489 24.87 -18.84 29.28
N GLU A 490 25.42 -17.90 30.03
CA GLU A 490 25.77 -18.08 31.44
C GLU A 490 24.52 -18.08 32.32
N ASP A 491 23.52 -17.25 32.00
CA ASP A 491 22.28 -17.16 32.76
C ASP A 491 21.40 -18.41 32.59
N TYR A 492 21.13 -19.10 33.71
CA TYR A 492 20.40 -20.37 33.69
C TYR A 492 18.96 -20.23 33.18
N GLU A 493 18.24 -19.18 33.61
CA GLU A 493 16.86 -18.95 33.19
C GLU A 493 16.76 -18.68 31.69
N THR A 494 17.62 -17.80 31.18
CA THR A 494 17.72 -17.48 29.75
C THR A 494 18.07 -18.73 28.95
N ARG A 495 19.05 -19.52 29.41
CA ARG A 495 19.44 -20.77 28.74
C ARG A 495 18.26 -21.76 28.65
N CYS A 496 17.49 -21.93 29.72
CA CYS A 496 16.29 -22.76 29.72
C CYS A 496 15.26 -22.28 28.69
N VAL A 497 15.03 -20.97 28.56
CA VAL A 497 14.14 -20.41 27.55
C VAL A 497 14.65 -20.67 26.13
N LEU A 498 15.95 -20.48 25.88
CA LEU A 498 16.57 -20.73 24.59
C LEU A 498 16.44 -22.20 24.16
N LEU A 499 16.62 -23.13 25.09
CA LEU A 499 16.43 -24.56 24.82
C LEU A 499 14.97 -24.90 24.51
N LYS A 500 14.01 -24.32 25.24
CA LYS A 500 12.57 -24.49 24.94
C LYS A 500 12.18 -23.94 23.57
N LEU A 501 12.78 -22.84 23.14
CA LEU A 501 12.57 -22.30 21.78
C LEU A 501 13.01 -23.29 20.69
N LEU A 502 14.10 -24.04 20.94
CA LEU A 502 14.60 -25.07 20.02
C LEU A 502 13.79 -26.37 20.02
N GLU A 503 12.99 -26.60 21.06
CA GLU A 503 12.08 -27.74 21.20
C GLU A 503 10.69 -27.44 20.61
N SER A 504 10.39 -26.16 20.37
CA SER A 504 9.13 -25.73 19.78
C SER A 504 9.11 -26.11 18.28
N PRO A 505 8.12 -26.87 17.81
CA PRO A 505 8.09 -27.44 16.46
C PRO A 505 7.91 -26.42 15.34
#